data_AF-A0A3E1NMB7-F1
#
_entry.id   AF-A0A3E1NMB7-F1
#
_cell.length_a   1.000
_cell.length_b   1.000
_cell.length_c   1.000
_cell.angle_alpha   90.00
_cell.angle_beta   90.00
_cell.angle_gamma   90.00
#
_symmetry.space_group_name_H-M   'P 1'
#
loop_
_entity.id
_entity.type
_entity.pdbx_description
1 polymer ?
#
loop_
_entity_poly.entity_id
_entity_poly.type
_entity_poly.pdbx_seq_one_letter_code
_entity_poly.pdbx_strand_id
1 'polypeptide(L)'
;MYLKLPLSQVVDLNQLTRDLEFTQKGVPRAELIAALEALIPIIRTTLEQLPENSQEAPFPRFFDDKEVTVSYVLVTLLAHINYHLGQVNYLRRLLH
;
A
#
# COMPACT_ATOMS: atom_id res chain seq x y z
N MET A 1 18.66 -18.21 -8.45
CA MET A 1 17.66 -19.13 -7.87
C MET A 1 16.43 -18.30 -7.56
N TYR A 2 15.56 -18.14 -8.56
CA TYR A 2 14.38 -17.26 -8.53
C TYR A 2 13.22 -18.03 -7.91
N LEU A 3 12.73 -17.59 -6.75
CA LEU A 3 11.49 -18.10 -6.19
C LEU A 3 10.34 -17.60 -7.07
N LYS A 4 9.87 -18.48 -7.96
CA LYS A 4 8.59 -18.37 -8.66
C LYS A 4 7.47 -18.56 -7.64
N LEU A 5 7.07 -17.49 -6.97
CA LEU A 5 5.69 -17.38 -6.50
C LEU A 5 4.92 -16.65 -7.60
N PRO A 6 3.86 -17.24 -8.17
CA PRO A 6 3.07 -16.56 -9.17
C PRO A 6 2.37 -15.36 -8.53
N LEU A 7 2.79 -14.16 -8.93
CA LEU A 7 2.18 -12.87 -8.55
C LEU A 7 0.67 -12.80 -8.83
N SER A 8 0.10 -13.78 -9.53
CA SER A 8 -1.34 -13.91 -9.79
C SER A 8 -2.16 -14.41 -8.60
N GLN A 9 -1.55 -14.76 -7.45
CA GLN A 9 -2.27 -15.27 -6.28
C GLN A 9 -2.35 -14.31 -5.08
N VAL A 10 -1.72 -13.13 -5.16
CA VAL A 10 -1.67 -12.18 -4.02
C VAL A 10 -2.27 -10.83 -4.42
N VAL A 11 -3.53 -10.83 -4.88
CA VAL A 11 -4.23 -9.68 -5.48
C VAL A 11 -3.93 -9.53 -6.96
N ASP A 12 -4.98 -9.57 -7.77
CA ASP A 12 -4.94 -9.12 -9.16
C ASP A 12 -4.61 -7.63 -9.19
N LEU A 13 -3.32 -7.31 -9.27
CA LEU A 13 -2.83 -5.93 -9.41
C LEU A 13 -3.34 -5.26 -10.71
N ASN A 14 -4.00 -6.00 -11.61
CA ASN A 14 -4.67 -5.41 -12.77
C ASN A 14 -5.99 -4.71 -12.42
N GLN A 15 -6.49 -4.82 -11.18
CA GLN A 15 -7.64 -4.02 -10.72
C GLN A 15 -7.26 -2.64 -10.15
N LEU A 16 -5.98 -2.38 -9.90
CA LEU A 16 -5.46 -1.03 -9.64
C LEU A 16 -5.03 -0.42 -10.97
N THR A 17 -5.99 0.11 -11.72
CA THR A 17 -5.70 0.93 -12.91
C THR A 17 -4.92 2.16 -12.43
N ARG A 18 -3.59 2.13 -12.54
CA ARG A 18 -2.69 3.21 -12.08
C ARG A 18 -3.07 4.57 -12.64
N ASP A 19 -3.67 4.58 -13.83
CA ASP A 19 -4.19 5.78 -14.47
C ASP A 19 -5.35 6.41 -13.70
N LEU A 20 -6.20 5.60 -13.04
CA LEU A 20 -7.34 6.08 -12.26
C LEU A 20 -6.94 6.64 -10.89
N GLU A 21 -5.83 6.15 -10.32
CA GLU A 21 -5.32 6.54 -8.99
C GLU A 21 -5.17 8.06 -8.82
N PHE A 22 -4.83 8.76 -9.90
CA PHE A 22 -4.59 10.21 -9.90
C PHE A 22 -5.55 11.02 -10.79
N THR A 23 -6.42 10.36 -11.57
CA THR A 23 -7.35 11.03 -12.49
C THR A 23 -8.79 11.02 -11.99
N GLN A 24 -9.18 10.02 -11.19
CA GLN A 24 -10.53 9.93 -10.67
C GLN A 24 -10.80 11.02 -9.63
N LYS A 25 -11.86 11.78 -9.81
CA LYS A 25 -12.29 12.86 -8.91
C LYS A 25 -13.75 12.67 -8.52
N GLY A 26 -14.13 13.20 -7.36
CA GLY A 26 -15.52 13.15 -6.89
C GLY A 26 -15.97 11.77 -6.41
N VAL A 27 -15.03 10.92 -5.97
CA VAL A 27 -15.36 9.61 -5.39
C VAL A 27 -16.22 9.82 -4.13
N PRO A 28 -17.41 9.19 -4.03
CA PRO A 28 -18.25 9.28 -2.84
C PRO A 28 -17.52 8.84 -1.58
N ARG A 29 -17.74 9.56 -0.46
CA ARG A 29 -17.12 9.22 0.83
C ARG A 29 -17.39 7.77 1.26
N ALA A 30 -18.60 7.27 1.01
CA ALA A 30 -18.96 5.89 1.36
C ALA A 30 -18.11 4.86 0.60
N GLU A 31 -17.79 5.12 -0.67
CA GLU A 31 -16.94 4.26 -1.49
C GLU A 31 -15.49 4.27 -1.00
N LEU A 32 -14.96 5.46 -0.64
CA LEU A 32 -13.63 5.57 -0.03
C LEU A 32 -13.53 4.79 1.29
N ILE A 33 -14.55 4.88 2.15
CA ILE A 33 -14.58 4.13 3.41
C ILE A 33 -14.61 2.63 3.14
N ALA A 34 -15.48 2.15 2.25
CA ALA A 34 -15.56 0.73 1.90
C ALA A 34 -14.24 0.21 1.32
N ALA A 35 -13.55 0.99 0.49
CA ALA A 35 -12.24 0.63 -0.05
C ALA A 35 -11.17 0.51 1.06
N LEU A 36 -11.16 1.44 2.02
CA LEU A 36 -10.27 1.37 3.18
C LEU A 36 -10.55 0.14 4.06
N GLU A 37 -11.83 -0.17 4.31
CA GLU A 37 -12.23 -1.35 5.08
C GLU A 37 -11.82 -2.66 4.39
N ALA A 38 -11.95 -2.73 3.07
CA ALA A 38 -11.52 -3.87 2.27
C ALA A 38 -9.99 -4.03 2.26
N LEU A 39 -9.23 -2.95 2.38
CA LEU A 39 -7.76 -2.96 2.37
C LEU A 39 -7.15 -3.52 3.67
N ILE A 40 -7.82 -3.32 4.83
CA ILE A 40 -7.34 -3.77 6.14
C ILE A 40 -7.01 -5.29 6.18
N PRO A 41 -7.91 -6.21 5.80
CA PRO A 41 -7.61 -7.64 5.82
C PRO A 41 -6.52 -8.01 4.81
N ILE A 42 -6.46 -7.34 3.65
CA ILE A 42 -5.42 -7.58 2.63
C ILE A 42 -4.04 -7.25 3.20
N ILE A 43 -3.87 -6.10 3.86
CA ILE A 43 -2.61 -5.71 4.49
C ILE A 43 -2.23 -6.74 5.56
N ARG A 44 -3.18 -7.12 6.42
CA ARG A 44 -2.93 -8.09 7.50
C ARG A 44 -2.44 -9.42 6.95
N THR A 45 -3.18 -10.02 6.03
CA THR A 45 -2.81 -11.32 5.44
C THR A 45 -1.50 -11.24 4.68
N THR A 46 -1.22 -10.14 3.98
CA THR A 46 0.06 -9.95 3.27
C THR A 46 1.24 -9.93 4.24
N LEU A 47 1.12 -9.22 5.37
CA LEU A 47 2.18 -9.16 6.37
C LEU A 47 2.36 -10.49 7.11
N GLU A 48 1.26 -11.20 7.41
CA GLU A 48 1.29 -12.53 8.04
C GLU A 48 1.95 -13.59 7.15
N GLN A 49 1.82 -13.46 5.82
CA GLN A 49 2.41 -14.38 4.84
C GLN A 49 3.84 -14.02 4.45
N LEU A 50 4.40 -12.93 4.99
CA LEU A 50 5.76 -12.50 4.67
C LEU A 50 6.77 -13.47 5.31
N PRO A 51 7.66 -14.11 4.52
CA PRO A 51 8.68 -15.00 5.08
C PRO A 51 9.58 -14.30 6.10
N GLU A 52 9.91 -14.97 7.21
CA GLU A 52 10.69 -14.38 8.32
C GLU A 52 12.01 -13.72 7.86
N ASN A 53 12.65 -14.26 6.82
CA ASN A 53 13.94 -13.81 6.32
C ASN A 53 13.87 -12.94 5.06
N SER A 54 12.68 -12.51 4.60
CA SER A 54 12.56 -11.73 3.36
C SER A 54 12.65 -10.22 3.54
N GLN A 55 12.75 -9.72 4.77
CA GLN A 55 12.75 -8.28 5.07
C GLN A 55 13.97 -7.55 4.46
N GLU A 56 15.14 -8.18 4.50
CA GLU A 56 16.38 -7.63 3.93
C GLU A 56 16.56 -7.97 2.45
N ALA A 57 15.63 -8.71 1.84
CA ALA A 57 15.68 -9.00 0.42
C ALA A 57 15.39 -7.73 -0.41
N PRO A 58 15.95 -7.62 -1.62
CA PRO A 58 15.59 -6.57 -2.55
C PRO A 58 14.09 -6.56 -2.84
N PHE A 59 13.48 -5.38 -2.80
CA PHE A 59 12.10 -5.18 -3.21
C PHE A 59 12.00 -5.46 -4.73
N PRO A 60 10.96 -6.16 -5.21
CA PRO A 60 10.89 -6.65 -6.59
C PRO A 60 10.77 -5.56 -7.67
N ARG A 61 10.75 -4.27 -7.28
CA ARG A 61 10.69 -3.11 -8.18
C ARG A 61 11.62 -2.02 -7.64
N PHE A 62 12.12 -1.19 -8.55
CA PHE A 62 12.79 0.05 -8.15
C PHE A 62 11.82 0.93 -7.36
N PHE A 63 12.27 1.44 -6.23
CA PHE A 63 11.56 2.42 -5.43
C PHE A 63 12.32 3.73 -5.55
N ASP A 64 11.69 4.75 -6.16
CA ASP A 64 12.34 6.04 -6.45
C ASP A 64 13.67 5.87 -7.21
N ASP A 65 13.64 5.08 -8.29
CA ASP A 65 14.77 4.72 -9.15
C ASP A 65 15.96 4.07 -8.42
N LYS A 66 15.74 3.53 -7.22
CA LYS A 66 16.75 2.86 -6.40
C LYS A 66 16.32 1.45 -6.02
N GLU A 67 17.31 0.56 -5.93
CA GLU A 67 17.14 -0.74 -5.31
C GLU A 67 17.10 -0.54 -3.79
N VAL A 68 16.04 -1.04 -3.16
CA VAL A 68 15.79 -0.92 -1.71
C VAL A 68 15.31 -2.26 -1.17
N THR A 69 15.37 -2.45 0.15
CA THR A 69 14.88 -3.67 0.79
C THR A 69 13.36 -3.66 0.98
N VAL A 70 12.77 -4.83 1.22
CA VAL A 70 11.35 -4.95 1.62
C VAL A 70 11.08 -4.15 2.92
N SER A 71 11.95 -4.26 3.92
CA SER A 71 11.84 -3.52 5.18
C SER A 71 11.81 -2.00 4.97
N TYR A 72 12.67 -1.48 4.09
CA TYR A 72 12.70 -0.07 3.74
C TYR A 72 11.36 0.42 3.16
N VAL A 73 10.78 -0.34 2.24
CA VAL A 73 9.49 0.02 1.61
C VAL A 73 8.36 -0.02 2.65
N LEU A 74 8.31 -1.04 3.50
CA LEU A 74 7.28 -1.16 4.53
C LEU A 74 7.32 0.00 5.54
N VAL A 75 8.52 0.37 6.02
CA VAL A 75 8.68 1.51 6.94
C VAL A 75 8.33 2.82 6.26
N THR A 76 8.78 3.02 5.02
CA THR A 76 8.44 4.21 4.23
C THR A 76 6.92 4.33 4.03
N LEU A 77 6.25 3.23 3.69
CA LEU A 77 4.79 3.20 3.51
C LEU A 77 4.06 3.50 4.82
N LEU A 78 4.49 2.93 5.94
CA LEU A 78 3.95 3.22 7.26
C LEU A 78 4.07 4.71 7.61
N ALA A 79 5.24 5.30 7.35
CA ALA A 79 5.46 6.73 7.58
C ALA A 79 4.54 7.60 6.70
N HIS A 80 4.40 7.24 5.42
CA HIS A 80 3.54 7.94 4.46
C HIS A 80 2.07 7.91 4.89
N ILE A 81 1.54 6.73 5.27
CA ILE A 81 0.15 6.61 5.73
C ILE A 81 -0.08 7.43 6.99
N ASN A 82 0.85 7.41 7.94
CA ASN A 82 0.76 8.21 9.16
C ASN A 82 0.77 9.72 8.86
N TYR A 83 1.58 10.16 7.89
CA TYR A 83 1.59 11.55 7.42
C TYR A 83 0.20 11.99 6.91
N HIS A 84 -0.43 11.19 6.04
CA HIS A 84 -1.77 11.48 5.54
C HIS A 84 -2.85 11.42 6.62
N LEU A 85 -2.77 10.47 7.55
CA LEU A 85 -3.65 10.44 8.72
C LEU A 85 -3.53 11.74 9.53
N GLY A 86 -2.31 12.27 9.67
CA GLY A 86 -2.06 13.59 10.25
C GLY A 86 -2.79 14.71 9.50
N GLN A 87 -2.72 14.74 8.16
CA GLN A 87 -3.42 15.73 7.34
C GLN A 87 -4.95 15.67 7.52
N VAL A 88 -5.54 14.47 7.49
CA VAL A 88 -6.98 14.28 7.73
C VAL A 88 -7.37 14.77 9.13
N ASN A 89 -6.59 14.41 10.15
CA ASN A 89 -6.82 14.84 11.52
C ASN A 89 -6.70 16.35 11.69
N TYR A 90 -5.73 16.98 11.01
CA TYR A 90 -5.55 18.42 11.01
C TYR A 90 -6.75 19.13 10.38
N LEU A 91 -7.17 18.73 9.19
CA LEU A 91 -8.34 19.31 8.50
C LEU A 91 -9.62 19.14 9.31
N ARG A 92 -9.82 17.96 9.93
CA ARG A 92 -10.93 17.73 10.85
C ARG A 92 -10.96 18.77 11.97
N ARG A 93 -9.80 19.09 12.59
CA ARG A 93 -9.75 20.09 13.67
C ARG A 93 -9.97 21.52 13.18
N LEU A 94 -9.55 21.85 11.95
CA LEU A 94 -9.66 23.20 11.40
C LEU A 94 -11.07 23.55 10.91
N LEU A 95 -11.80 22.56 10.39
CA LEU A 95 -13.11 22.72 9.77
C LEU A 95 -14.29 22.39 10.72
N HIS A 96 -13.98 22.08 11.99
CA HIS A 96 -14.97 21.90 13.06
C HIS A 96 -14.98 23.11 13.99
#